data_AF-A0A538RL57-F1
#
_entry.id   AF-A0A538RL57-F1
#
_cell.length_a   1.000
_cell.length_b   1.000
_cell.length_c   1.000
_cell.angle_alpha   90.00
_cell.angle_beta   90.00
_cell.angle_gamma   90.00
#
_symmetry.space_group_name_H-M   'P 1'
#
loop_
_entity.id
_entity.type
_entity.pdbx_description
1 polymer ?
#
loop_
_entity_poly.entity_id
_entity_poly.type
_entity_poly.pdbx_seq_one_letter_code
_entity_poly.pdbx_strand_id
1 'polypeptide(L)' 'MYYPPSCSRPPAKVPAGMVLVHNSVAARGATTRQGTRGFRFYFIAPHDRLTVCNCGWAPAVTHYRVSRSAN' A
#
# COMPACT_ATOMS: atom_id res chain seq x y z
N MET A 1 -0.18 11.57 6.61
CA MET A 1 -0.60 10.60 5.57
C MET A 1 -0.94 11.39 4.32
N TYR A 2 -0.25 11.12 3.20
CA TYR A 2 -0.62 11.70 1.91
C TYR A 2 -1.41 10.64 1.12
N TYR A 3 -2.68 10.91 0.87
CA TYR A 3 -3.49 10.08 -0.02
C TYR A 3 -3.18 10.51 -1.46
N PRO A 4 -2.76 9.59 -2.33
CA PRO A 4 -2.58 9.92 -3.74
C PRO A 4 -3.92 10.40 -4.31
N PRO A 5 -3.97 11.56 -4.98
CA PRO A 5 -5.21 12.06 -5.55
C PRO A 5 -5.72 11.04 -6.58
N SER A 6 -6.93 10.53 -6.34
CA SER A 6 -7.77 9.73 -7.25
C SER A 6 -7.18 8.46 -7.89
N CYS A 7 -6.00 7.99 -7.48
CA CYS A 7 -5.45 6.73 -7.99
C CYS A 7 -6.29 5.55 -7.50
N SER A 8 -7.22 5.08 -8.33
CA SER A 8 -7.92 3.83 -8.12
C SER A 8 -7.05 2.60 -8.42
N ARG A 9 -5.79 2.76 -8.80
CA ARG A 9 -4.84 1.69 -9.15
C ARG A 9 -3.52 1.87 -8.39
N PRO A 10 -2.72 0.80 -8.24
CA PRO A 10 -1.38 0.93 -7.66
C PRO A 10 -0.55 1.95 -8.44
N PRO A 11 0.14 2.87 -7.76
CA PRO A 11 0.96 3.87 -8.41
C PRO A 11 2.20 3.22 -9.05
N ALA A 12 2.59 3.72 -10.22
CA ALA A 12 3.78 3.24 -10.92
C ALA A 12 5.10 3.78 -10.32
N LYS A 13 5.02 4.86 -9.53
CA LYS A 13 6.17 5.50 -8.88
C LYS A 13 5.82 5.87 -7.46
N VAL A 14 6.80 5.75 -6.57
CA VAL A 14 6.72 6.18 -5.18
C VAL A 14 7.51 7.49 -5.04
N PRO A 15 6.96 8.54 -4.40
CA PRO A 15 7.70 9.77 -4.14
C PRO A 15 9.01 9.52 -3.36
N ALA A 16 10.03 10.33 -3.63
CA ALA A 16 11.31 10.23 -2.93
C ALA A 16 11.12 10.39 -1.41
N GLY A 17 11.79 9.55 -0.62
CA GLY A 17 11.68 9.54 0.84
C GLY A 17 10.38 8.95 1.39
N MET A 18 9.49 8.44 0.54
CA MET A 18 8.26 7.77 0.95
C MET A 18 8.25 6.30 0.52
N VAL A 19 7.36 5.52 1.13
CA VAL A 19 7.04 4.15 0.77
C VAL A 19 5.56 3.99 0.50
N LEU A 20 5.22 3.09 -0.42
CA LEU A 20 3.84 2.72 -0.71
C LEU A 20 3.36 1.70 0.31
N VAL A 21 2.26 2.01 1.00
CA VAL A 21 1.69 1.14 2.03
C VAL A 21 0.22 0.88 1.72
N HIS A 22 -0.26 -0.34 1.99
CA HIS A 22 -1.68 -0.62 2.10
C HIS A 22 -2.07 -1.11 3.50
N ASN A 23 -3.36 -1.02 3.80
CA ASN A 23 -3.91 -1.54 5.05
C ASN A 23 -3.90 -3.08 5.10
N SER A 24 -4.33 -3.66 6.23
CA SER A 24 -4.32 -5.12 6.42
C SER A 24 -5.31 -5.89 5.54
N VAL A 25 -6.10 -5.21 4.71
CA VAL A 25 -7.00 -5.85 3.76
C VAL A 25 -6.17 -6.45 2.62
N ALA A 26 -6.29 -7.75 2.42
CA ALA A 26 -5.62 -8.44 1.32
C ALA A 26 -6.19 -7.97 -0.02
N ALA A 27 -5.30 -7.47 -0.89
CA ALA A 27 -5.65 -7.23 -2.27
C ALA A 27 -5.84 -8.56 -3.01
N ARG A 28 -6.75 -8.59 -3.98
CA ARG A 28 -7.01 -9.75 -4.85
C ARG A 28 -6.27 -9.64 -6.18
N GLY A 29 -5.04 -9.13 -6.14
CA GLY A 29 -4.18 -8.90 -7.31
C GLY A 29 -4.17 -7.44 -7.79
N ALA A 30 -3.45 -7.19 -8.87
CA ALA A 30 -3.09 -5.85 -9.36
C ALA A 30 -4.26 -4.99 -9.85
N THR A 31 -5.42 -5.59 -10.04
CA THR A 31 -6.66 -4.90 -10.39
C THR A 31 -7.42 -4.36 -9.17
N THR A 32 -6.97 -4.67 -7.95
CA THR A 32 -7.63 -4.20 -6.72
C THR A 32 -7.56 -2.69 -6.63
N ARG A 33 -8.73 -2.05 -6.58
CA ARG A 33 -8.82 -0.60 -6.56
C ARG A 33 -8.87 -0.03 -5.14
N GLN A 34 -8.42 1.20 -4.96
CA GLN A 34 -8.65 1.93 -3.71
C GLN A 34 -10.14 1.95 -3.38
N GLY A 35 -10.49 1.74 -2.12
CA GLY A 35 -11.86 1.64 -1.64
C GLY A 35 -12.53 0.27 -1.85
N THR A 36 -11.95 -0.63 -2.65
CA THR A 36 -12.53 -1.96 -2.90
C THR A 36 -12.56 -2.78 -1.63
N ARG A 37 -13.75 -3.10 -1.09
CA ARG A 37 -13.91 -3.88 0.14
C ARG A 37 -13.11 -3.31 1.33
N GLY A 38 -12.95 -1.99 1.38
CA GLY A 38 -12.15 -1.32 2.40
C GLY A 38 -10.64 -1.36 2.17
N PHE A 39 -10.15 -1.88 1.04
CA PHE A 39 -8.74 -1.79 0.66
C PHE A 39 -8.32 -0.32 0.50
N ARG A 40 -7.26 0.09 1.19
CA ARG A 40 -6.74 1.45 1.12
C ARG A 40 -5.22 1.41 1.04
N PHE A 41 -4.68 2.32 0.24
CA PHE A 41 -3.25 2.55 0.14
C PHE A 41 -2.94 4.04 0.22
N TYR A 42 -1.73 4.36 0.65
CA TYR A 42 -1.24 5.72 0.87
C TYR A 42 0.29 5.74 0.90
N PHE A 43 0.87 6.94 0.82
CA PHE A 43 2.31 7.14 0.99
C PHE A 43 2.62 7.62 2.41
N ILE A 44 3.70 7.08 2.97
CA ILE A 44 4.20 7.44 4.29
C ILE A 44 5.72 7.35 4.31
N ALA A 45 6.38 8.04 5.24
CA ALA A 45 7.79 7.80 5.53
C ALA A 45 7.99 6.36 6.04
N PRO A 46 9.11 5.70 5.67
CA PRO A 46 9.41 4.36 6.17
C PRO A 46 9.55 4.35 7.70
N HIS A 47 9.04 3.32 8.36
CA HIS A 47 9.14 3.12 9.80
C HIS A 47 9.03 1.63 10.15
N ASP A 48 9.47 1.25 11.36
CA ASP A 48 9.68 -0.15 11.76
C ASP A 48 8.41 -1.02 11.79
N ARG A 49 7.23 -0.41 11.87
CA ARG A 49 5.92 -1.13 11.83
C ARG A 49 5.45 -1.52 10.42
N LEU A 50 6.28 -1.34 9.39
CA LEU A 50 5.97 -1.72 8.02
C LEU A 50 6.66 -3.03 7.65
N THR A 51 5.92 -3.94 7.01
CA THR A 51 6.48 -5.19 6.50
C THR A 51 6.25 -5.27 5.00
N VAL A 52 7.28 -5.66 4.24
CA VAL A 52 7.15 -5.88 2.79
C VAL A 52 6.01 -6.86 2.53
N CYS A 53 5.12 -6.51 1.60
CA CYS A 53 3.98 -7.34 1.25
C CYS A 53 4.13 -7.87 -0.18
N ASN A 54 3.87 -9.16 -0.35
CA ASN A 54 3.93 -9.86 -1.63
C ASN A 54 2.52 -10.26 -2.12
N CYS A 55 1.48 -9.45 -1.83
CA CYS A 55 0.08 -9.78 -2.15
C CYS A 55 -0.29 -9.68 -3.64
N GLY A 56 0.68 -9.37 -4.51
CA GLY A 56 0.48 -9.27 -5.96
C GLY A 56 -0.30 -8.03 -6.42
N TRP A 57 -0.55 -7.05 -5.55
CA TRP A 57 -1.28 -5.83 -5.90
C TRP A 57 -0.44 -4.82 -6.70
N ALA A 58 0.74 -4.46 -6.19
CA ALA A 58 1.63 -3.54 -6.89
C ALA A 58 2.88 -4.32 -7.32
N PRO A 59 2.84 -5.12 -8.40
CA PRO A 59 3.98 -5.94 -8.81
C PRO A 59 5.14 -5.10 -9.35
N ALA A 60 4.86 -3.89 -9.84
CA ALA A 60 5.86 -2.99 -10.41
C ALA A 60 6.65 -2.18 -9.36
N VAL A 61 6.19 -2.16 -8.10
CA VAL A 61 6.81 -1.37 -7.03
C VAL A 61 6.77 -2.12 -5.71
N THR A 62 7.86 -2.04 -4.95
CA THR A 62 7.88 -2.56 -3.59
C THR A 62 6.81 -1.84 -2.75
N HIS A 63 5.95 -2.62 -2.10
CA HIS A 63 4.92 -2.10 -1.22
C HIS A 63 4.95 -2.82 0.12
N TYR A 64 4.43 -2.14 1.13
CA TYR A 64 4.40 -2.63 2.49
C TYR A 64 2.95 -2.75 2.97
N ARG A 65 2.74 -3.60 3.96
CA ARG A 65 1.54 -3.62 4.77
C ARG A 65 1.86 -3.12 6.16
N VAL A 66 0.89 -2.49 6.81
CA VAL A 66 0.98 -2.20 8.24
C VAL A 66 0.98 -3.55 8.98
N SER A 67 2.05 -3.85 9.70
CA SER A 67 2.07 -4.99 10.62
C SER A 67 1.03 -4.69 11.70
N ARG A 68 0.08 -5.61 11.93
CA ARG A 68 -0.60 -5.62 13.23
C ARG A 68 0.47 -6.03 14.23
N SER A 69 1.19 -5.06 14.78
CA SER A 69 1.90 -5.30 16.03
C SER A 69 0.84 -5.84 16.98
N ALA A 70 1.02 -7.09 17.40
CA ALA A 70 0.19 -7.73 18.40
C ALA A 70 0.13 -6.78 19.61
N ASN A 71 -1.06 -6.27 19.88
CA ASN A 71 -1.43 -5.82 21.21
C ASN A 71 -2.31 -6.91 21.79
#